data_AF-A0A672LIE2-F1
#
_entry.id   AF-A0A672LIE2-F1
#
_cell.length_a   1.000
_cell.length_b   1.000
_cell.length_c   1.000
_cell.angle_alpha   90.00
_cell.angle_beta   90.00
_cell.angle_gamma   90.00
#
_symmetry.space_group_name_H-M   'P 1'
#
loop_
_entity.id
_entity.type
_entity.pdbx_description
1 polymer ?
#
loop_
_entity_poly.entity_id
_entity_poly.type
_entity_poly.pdbx_seq_one_letter_code
_entity_poly.pdbx_strand_id
1 'polypeptide(L)'
;MTPVEDDLPQMDGTCDACEPDEPQSAAWMCTLCRFAFCSSHADKHSQSTGHQLQPYSTPDPQAERGPPKDCQVSENAAEGSKEGIDLLERTHEISEKIKAKWISPDMSVEELEQYVNQQFDELNRLVRLEEWRVLHLVDLKEAFLTAQAAEKISEISVHTEKLQEEMDSITQQLSELDQTEQNGVAPMSLAPLLAARPSRPPEVRVSRKQRHLVVH
;
A
#
# COMPACT_ATOMS: atom_id res chain seq x y z
N MET A 1 -27.79 29.27 0.60
CA MET A 1 -27.39 28.14 -0.25
C MET A 1 -26.10 28.55 -0.95
N THR A 2 -24.97 28.26 -0.31
CA THR A 2 -23.63 28.36 -0.92
C THR A 2 -23.26 26.96 -1.43
N PRO A 3 -22.62 26.83 -2.61
CA PRO A 3 -22.24 25.53 -3.14
C PRO A 3 -21.15 24.91 -2.26
N VAL A 4 -21.25 23.61 -2.03
CA VAL A 4 -20.21 22.79 -1.39
C VAL A 4 -19.09 22.62 -2.42
N GLU A 5 -18.05 23.43 -2.32
CA GLU A 5 -16.79 23.26 -3.08
C GLU A 5 -15.81 22.42 -2.27
N ASP A 6 -16.16 21.18 -1.97
CA ASP A 6 -15.32 20.30 -1.15
C ASP A 6 -15.39 18.86 -1.69
N ASP A 7 -14.84 18.65 -2.89
CA ASP A 7 -14.40 17.33 -3.38
C ASP A 7 -13.46 17.45 -4.60
N LEU A 8 -12.55 18.42 -4.56
CA LEU A 8 -11.40 18.46 -5.48
C LEU A 8 -10.19 18.00 -4.67
N PRO A 9 -9.39 17.02 -5.15
CA PRO A 9 -8.21 16.58 -4.43
C PRO A 9 -7.33 17.80 -4.16
N GLN A 10 -7.23 18.18 -2.88
CA GLN A 10 -6.31 19.21 -2.42
C GLN A 10 -4.91 18.67 -2.68
N MET A 11 -4.14 19.37 -3.52
CA MET A 11 -2.74 19.02 -3.76
C MET A 11 -2.01 19.08 -2.41
N ASP A 12 -1.34 18.00 -2.04
CA ASP A 12 -0.73 17.79 -0.72
C ASP A 12 0.44 18.76 -0.42
N GLY A 13 0.80 19.60 -1.39
CA GLY A 13 1.84 20.60 -1.30
C GLY A 13 3.25 20.04 -1.50
N THR A 14 3.36 18.85 -2.08
CA THR A 14 4.63 18.24 -2.48
C THR A 14 4.86 18.36 -3.99
N CYS A 15 6.12 18.22 -4.41
CA CYS A 15 6.51 18.25 -5.81
C CYS A 15 6.22 16.90 -6.48
N ASP A 16 5.38 16.91 -7.52
CA ASP A 16 4.95 15.72 -8.27
C ASP A 16 6.07 15.07 -9.12
N ALA A 17 7.19 15.76 -9.28
CA ALA A 17 8.33 15.31 -10.11
C ALA A 17 9.51 14.78 -9.29
N CYS A 18 9.46 14.90 -7.95
CA CYS A 18 10.46 14.32 -7.06
C CYS A 18 10.27 12.81 -6.94
N GLU A 19 11.34 12.11 -6.55
CA GLU A 19 11.23 10.70 -6.20
C GLU A 19 10.31 10.53 -4.97
N PRO A 20 9.50 9.46 -4.92
CA PRO A 20 8.48 9.27 -3.90
C PRO A 20 9.04 9.15 -2.47
N ASP A 21 10.31 8.76 -2.32
CA ASP A 21 10.98 8.64 -1.02
C ASP A 21 11.59 9.98 -0.53
N GLU A 22 11.77 10.96 -1.43
CA GLU A 22 12.34 12.28 -1.11
C GLU A 22 11.53 13.44 -1.75
N PRO A 23 10.22 13.57 -1.41
CA PRO A 23 9.40 14.63 -1.95
C PRO A 23 9.82 15.99 -1.38
N GLN A 24 10.09 16.95 -2.27
CA GLN A 24 10.33 18.34 -1.89
C GLN A 24 9.02 19.12 -1.82
N SER A 25 8.97 20.17 -0.99
CA SER A 25 7.82 21.07 -0.94
C SER A 25 7.60 21.78 -2.28
N ALA A 26 6.34 21.84 -2.71
CA ALA A 26 5.94 22.59 -3.88
C ALA A 26 6.07 24.09 -3.63
N ALA A 27 6.77 24.78 -4.52
CA ALA A 27 6.90 26.24 -4.53
C ALA A 27 6.15 26.87 -5.71
N TRP A 28 5.87 26.07 -6.75
CA TRP A 28 5.30 26.52 -8.01
C TRP A 28 4.24 25.53 -8.49
N MET A 29 3.23 26.03 -9.20
CA MET A 29 2.23 25.21 -9.85
C MET A 29 2.02 25.61 -11.31
N CYS A 30 1.86 24.61 -12.16
CA CYS A 30 1.41 24.82 -13.52
C CYS A 30 -0.10 24.66 -13.56
N THR A 31 -0.84 25.72 -13.86
CA THR A 31 -2.30 25.64 -13.98
C THR A 31 -2.74 24.90 -15.24
N LEU A 32 -1.88 24.84 -16.26
CA LEU A 32 -2.15 24.10 -17.50
C LEU A 32 -2.01 22.59 -17.33
N CYS A 33 -0.95 22.14 -16.63
CA CYS A 33 -0.71 20.71 -16.40
C CYS A 33 -1.27 20.21 -15.06
N ARG A 34 -1.71 21.13 -14.20
CA ARG A 34 -2.21 20.85 -12.84
C ARG A 34 -1.18 20.16 -11.92
N PHE A 35 0.11 20.31 -12.20
CA PHE A 35 1.21 19.77 -11.39
C PHE A 35 1.88 20.84 -10.54
N ALA A 36 2.38 20.40 -9.39
CA ALA A 36 3.12 21.16 -8.41
C ALA A 36 4.61 20.78 -8.46
N PHE A 37 5.46 21.81 -8.39
CA PHE A 37 6.89 21.68 -8.58
C PHE A 37 7.66 22.40 -7.47
N CYS A 38 8.74 21.78 -7.01
CA CYS A 38 9.80 22.49 -6.30
C CYS A 38 10.56 23.40 -7.28
N SER A 39 11.40 24.31 -6.77
CA SER A 39 12.10 25.29 -7.60
C SER A 39 12.95 24.67 -8.73
N SER A 40 13.61 23.54 -8.47
CA SER A 40 14.46 22.88 -9.49
C SER A 40 13.63 22.27 -10.63
N HIS A 41 12.50 21.65 -10.32
CA HIS A 41 11.62 21.05 -11.32
C HIS A 41 10.74 22.09 -12.04
N ALA A 42 10.43 23.21 -11.38
CA ALA A 42 9.74 24.35 -11.97
C ALA A 42 10.52 24.95 -13.15
N ASP A 43 11.83 25.17 -12.97
CA ASP A 43 12.69 25.73 -14.02
C ASP A 43 12.79 24.79 -15.23
N LYS A 44 12.97 23.48 -14.97
CA LYS A 44 13.02 22.47 -16.03
C LYS A 44 11.69 22.33 -16.78
N HIS A 45 10.57 22.44 -16.08
CA HIS A 45 9.24 22.42 -16.68
C HIS A 45 9.01 23.62 -17.59
N SER A 46 9.30 24.84 -17.11
CA SER A 46 9.13 26.06 -17.90
C SER A 46 10.02 26.08 -19.15
N GLN A 47 11.25 25.58 -19.06
CA GLN A 47 12.18 25.52 -20.20
C GLN A 47 11.77 24.49 -21.26
N SER A 48 11.18 23.36 -20.84
CA SER A 48 10.80 22.27 -21.77
C SER A 48 9.43 22.48 -22.42
N THR A 49 8.49 23.10 -21.70
CA THR A 49 7.10 23.25 -22.15
C THR A 49 6.73 24.68 -22.53
N GLY A 50 7.49 25.68 -22.07
CA GLY A 50 7.12 27.09 -22.21
C GLY A 50 5.94 27.52 -21.34
N HIS A 51 5.42 26.65 -20.47
CA HIS A 51 4.30 26.98 -19.60
C HIS A 51 4.71 27.94 -18.49
N GLN A 52 3.82 28.90 -18.19
CA GLN A 52 3.99 29.83 -17.09
C GLN A 52 3.55 29.18 -15.77
N LEU A 53 4.43 29.25 -14.78
CA LEU A 53 4.18 28.75 -13.43
C LEU A 53 3.72 29.87 -12.51
N GLN A 54 2.81 29.56 -11.59
CA GLN A 54 2.37 30.47 -10.53
C GLN A 54 2.92 30.02 -9.17
N PRO A 55 3.26 30.95 -8.25
CA PRO A 55 3.68 30.60 -6.91
C PRO A 55 2.63 29.76 -6.19
N TYR A 56 3.04 28.63 -5.63
CA TYR A 56 2.17 27.75 -4.87
C TYR A 56 2.10 28.25 -3.42
N SER A 57 0.90 28.60 -2.95
CA SER A 57 0.66 29.01 -1.56
C SER A 57 -0.18 27.93 -0.89
N THR A 58 0.43 27.16 0.02
CA THR A 58 -0.36 26.28 0.90
C THR A 58 -1.16 27.16 1.88
N PRO A 59 -2.46 26.93 2.06
CA PRO A 59 -3.15 27.47 3.22
C PRO A 59 -2.57 26.86 4.51
N ASP A 60 -2.37 27.70 5.52
CA ASP A 60 -1.68 27.42 6.79
C ASP A 60 -2.36 26.27 7.59
N PRO A 61 -1.64 25.25 8.11
CA PRO A 61 -2.25 24.10 8.82
C PRO A 61 -2.75 24.36 10.25
N GLN A 62 -2.99 25.60 10.68
CA GLN A 62 -3.26 25.95 12.09
C GLN A 62 -4.64 26.61 12.34
N ALA A 63 -5.72 26.01 11.84
CA ALA A 63 -7.09 26.17 12.34
C ALA A 63 -7.92 25.05 11.67
N GLU A 64 -8.24 23.92 12.28
CA GLU A 64 -9.24 23.75 13.34
C GLU A 64 -9.09 22.30 13.86
N ARG A 65 -8.66 22.12 15.11
CA ARG A 65 -8.67 20.80 15.76
C ARG A 65 -10.06 20.55 16.34
N GLY A 66 -10.96 19.97 15.55
CA GLY A 66 -12.21 19.39 16.03
C GLY A 66 -12.02 17.95 16.53
N PRO A 67 -12.78 17.46 17.53
CA PRO A 67 -12.61 16.12 18.08
C PRO A 67 -13.12 15.04 17.09
N PRO A 68 -12.61 13.80 17.16
CA PRO A 68 -12.99 12.73 16.24
C PRO A 68 -14.44 12.34 16.52
N LYS A 69 -15.27 12.36 15.48
CA LYS A 69 -16.61 11.77 15.51
C LYS A 69 -16.51 10.40 14.88
N ASP A 70 -16.89 9.38 15.63
CA ASP A 70 -16.95 7.99 15.19
C ASP A 70 -17.76 7.88 13.89
N CYS A 71 -17.08 7.48 12.80
CA CYS A 71 -17.76 7.09 11.58
C CYS A 71 -18.35 5.70 11.80
N GLN A 72 -19.61 5.66 12.18
CA GLN A 72 -20.44 4.48 11.99
C GLN A 72 -20.39 4.11 10.51
N VAL A 73 -19.74 2.97 10.22
CA VAL A 73 -19.86 2.29 8.94
C VAL A 73 -21.33 1.90 8.81
N SER A 74 -22.07 2.67 8.03
CA SER A 74 -23.34 2.22 7.49
C SER A 74 -23.02 1.22 6.39
N GLU A 75 -22.93 -0.05 6.79
CA GLU A 75 -23.25 -1.17 5.89
C GLU A 75 -24.58 -0.84 5.24
N ASN A 76 -24.61 -0.60 3.93
CA ASN A 76 -25.74 -0.80 3.00
C ASN A 76 -25.48 0.00 1.72
N ALA A 77 -24.61 -0.51 0.81
CA ALA A 77 -24.68 -0.25 -0.64
C ALA A 77 -23.52 -0.93 -1.38
N ALA A 78 -23.46 -2.26 -1.40
CA ALA A 78 -22.56 -2.96 -2.34
C ALA A 78 -23.14 -4.33 -2.74
N GLU A 79 -24.43 -4.36 -3.05
CA GLU A 79 -25.03 -5.46 -3.79
C GLU A 79 -25.59 -4.89 -5.09
N GLY A 80 -24.72 -4.78 -6.10
CA GLY A 80 -25.07 -4.27 -7.41
C GLY A 80 -24.13 -4.80 -8.47
N SER A 81 -24.40 -6.04 -8.91
CA SER A 81 -23.76 -6.75 -10.04
C SER A 81 -22.33 -7.26 -9.80
N LYS A 82 -22.23 -8.58 -9.60
CA LYS A 82 -20.95 -9.33 -9.59
C LYS A 82 -20.34 -9.41 -11.00
N GLU A 83 -21.15 -9.25 -12.03
CA GLU A 83 -20.75 -9.22 -13.43
C GLU A 83 -20.56 -7.77 -13.94
N GLY A 84 -19.44 -7.54 -14.64
CA GLY A 84 -19.16 -6.27 -15.33
C GLY A 84 -19.96 -6.12 -16.63
N ILE A 85 -19.99 -4.91 -17.15
CA ILE A 85 -20.64 -4.58 -18.43
C ILE A 85 -19.74 -5.08 -19.58
N ASP A 86 -20.28 -5.92 -20.47
CA ASP A 86 -19.60 -6.24 -21.72
C ASP A 86 -19.71 -5.05 -22.68
N LEU A 87 -18.71 -4.18 -22.63
CA LEU A 87 -18.63 -2.98 -23.48
C LEU A 87 -18.55 -3.34 -24.97
N LEU A 88 -18.00 -4.50 -25.33
CA LEU A 88 -17.89 -4.92 -26.73
C LEU A 88 -19.26 -5.31 -27.28
N GLU A 89 -19.99 -6.14 -26.54
CA GLU A 89 -21.37 -6.50 -26.90
C GLU A 89 -22.26 -5.25 -26.98
N ARG A 90 -22.17 -4.35 -25.99
CA ARG A 90 -22.93 -3.09 -25.98
C ARG A 90 -22.58 -2.17 -27.14
N THR A 91 -21.30 -2.05 -27.49
CA THR A 91 -20.87 -1.26 -28.65
C THR A 91 -21.44 -1.84 -29.95
N HIS A 92 -21.44 -3.16 -30.09
CA HIS A 92 -22.02 -3.84 -31.25
C HIS A 92 -23.53 -3.60 -31.34
N GLU A 93 -24.26 -3.74 -30.23
CA GLU A 93 -25.71 -3.43 -30.18
C GLU A 93 -26.00 -1.98 -30.60
N ILE A 94 -25.22 -1.02 -30.12
CA ILE A 94 -25.36 0.39 -30.47
C ILE A 94 -25.12 0.61 -31.96
N SER A 95 -24.08 -0.03 -32.52
CA SER A 95 -23.79 0.02 -33.96
C SER A 95 -24.98 -0.47 -34.79
N GLU A 96 -25.56 -1.62 -34.44
CA GLU A 96 -26.71 -2.17 -35.16
C GLU A 96 -27.97 -1.30 -35.02
N LYS A 97 -28.19 -0.69 -33.84
CA LYS A 97 -29.28 0.27 -33.61
C LYS A 97 -29.13 1.52 -34.49
N ILE A 98 -27.92 2.10 -34.54
CA ILE A 98 -27.62 3.26 -35.40
C ILE A 98 -27.83 2.89 -36.87
N LYS A 99 -27.32 1.73 -37.30
CA LYS A 99 -27.46 1.24 -38.68
C LYS A 99 -28.92 1.05 -39.09
N ALA A 100 -29.75 0.50 -38.21
CA ALA A 100 -31.18 0.35 -38.46
C ALA A 100 -31.88 1.71 -38.62
N LYS A 101 -31.52 2.70 -37.78
CA LYS A 101 -32.06 4.06 -37.88
C LYS A 101 -31.55 4.82 -39.11
N TRP A 102 -30.31 4.60 -39.52
CA TRP A 102 -29.71 5.22 -40.71
C TRP A 102 -30.42 4.83 -42.02
N ILE A 103 -30.95 3.61 -42.10
CA ILE A 103 -31.66 3.10 -43.28
C ILE A 103 -33.14 3.52 -43.28
N SER A 104 -33.64 4.09 -42.18
CA SER A 104 -35.05 4.46 -42.05
C SER A 104 -35.37 5.75 -42.82
N PRO A 105 -36.34 5.73 -43.75
CA PRO A 105 -36.68 6.91 -44.55
C PRO A 105 -37.51 7.97 -43.79
N ASP A 106 -37.94 7.68 -42.57
CA ASP A 106 -38.87 8.50 -41.78
C ASP A 106 -38.18 9.47 -40.79
N MET A 107 -36.86 9.64 -40.86
CA MET A 107 -36.08 10.42 -39.89
C MET A 107 -35.29 11.54 -40.58
N SER A 108 -35.30 12.75 -40.01
CA SER A 108 -34.47 13.85 -40.52
C SER A 108 -32.99 13.64 -40.17
N VAL A 109 -32.10 14.38 -40.84
CA VAL A 109 -30.66 14.31 -40.57
C VAL A 109 -30.33 14.82 -39.16
N GLU A 110 -30.99 15.88 -38.71
CA GLU A 110 -30.83 16.46 -37.37
C GLU A 110 -31.31 15.51 -36.27
N GLU A 111 -32.45 14.84 -36.50
CA GLU A 111 -32.98 13.83 -35.58
C GLU A 111 -32.04 12.62 -35.48
N LEU A 112 -31.43 12.21 -36.61
CA LEU A 112 -30.45 11.14 -36.65
C LEU A 112 -29.16 11.51 -35.92
N GLU A 113 -28.66 12.73 -36.09
CA GLU A 113 -27.49 13.23 -35.38
C GLU A 113 -27.72 13.23 -33.87
N GLN A 114 -28.86 13.74 -33.41
CA GLN A 114 -29.24 13.71 -31.99
C GLN A 114 -29.31 12.28 -31.45
N TYR A 115 -29.89 11.36 -32.22
CA TYR A 115 -29.98 9.95 -31.84
C TYR A 115 -28.58 9.31 -31.70
N VAL A 116 -27.70 9.55 -32.67
CA VAL A 116 -26.33 9.03 -32.65
C VAL A 116 -25.55 9.58 -31.46
N ASN A 117 -25.62 10.90 -31.22
CA ASN A 117 -24.99 11.52 -30.05
C ASN A 117 -25.50 10.92 -28.74
N GLN A 118 -26.82 10.71 -28.62
CA GLN A 118 -27.41 10.04 -27.45
C GLN A 118 -26.89 8.60 -27.28
N GLN A 119 -26.68 7.85 -28.36
CA GLN A 119 -26.10 6.51 -28.26
C GLN A 119 -24.64 6.56 -27.78
N PHE A 120 -23.86 7.55 -28.21
CA PHE A 120 -22.50 7.76 -27.73
C PHE A 120 -22.45 8.20 -26.27
N ASP A 121 -23.36 9.08 -25.84
CA ASP A 121 -23.47 9.50 -24.44
C ASP A 121 -23.77 8.31 -23.53
N GLU A 122 -24.67 7.41 -23.94
CA GLU A 122 -24.95 6.19 -23.19
C GLU A 122 -23.74 5.24 -23.16
N LEU A 123 -23.03 5.07 -24.29
CA LEU A 123 -21.80 4.28 -24.31
C LEU A 123 -20.74 4.85 -23.36
N ASN A 124 -20.53 6.16 -23.40
CA ASN A 124 -19.59 6.85 -22.50
C ASN A 124 -19.98 6.65 -21.03
N ARG A 125 -21.28 6.72 -20.71
CA ARG A 125 -21.80 6.42 -19.37
C ARG A 125 -21.46 4.98 -18.95
N LEU A 126 -21.66 4.00 -19.82
CA LEU A 126 -21.33 2.60 -19.54
C LEU A 126 -19.83 2.39 -19.33
N VAL A 127 -18.99 3.04 -20.14
CA VAL A 127 -17.53 3.01 -19.99
C VAL A 127 -17.13 3.55 -18.62
N ARG A 128 -17.66 4.71 -18.21
CA ARG A 128 -17.35 5.29 -16.89
C ARG A 128 -17.77 4.41 -15.72
N LEU A 129 -18.93 3.76 -15.83
CA LEU A 129 -19.39 2.80 -14.82
C LEU A 129 -18.44 1.61 -14.71
N GLU A 130 -17.98 1.09 -15.84
CA GLU A 130 -17.07 -0.06 -15.85
C GLU A 130 -15.66 0.32 -15.37
N GLU A 131 -15.15 1.49 -15.74
CA GLU A 131 -13.90 2.05 -15.20
C GLU A 131 -13.97 2.17 -13.67
N TRP A 132 -15.06 2.73 -13.15
CA TRP A 132 -15.25 2.90 -11.70
C TRP A 132 -15.34 1.55 -10.98
N ARG A 133 -16.07 0.59 -11.55
CA ARG A 133 -16.20 -0.77 -11.00
C ARG A 133 -14.84 -1.48 -10.94
N VAL A 134 -14.04 -1.39 -12.01
CA VAL A 134 -12.71 -2.02 -12.06
C VAL A 134 -11.77 -1.36 -11.06
N LEU A 135 -11.80 -0.03 -10.92
CA LEU A 135 -11.00 0.68 -9.92
C LEU A 135 -11.35 0.23 -8.50
N HIS A 136 -12.65 0.18 -8.16
CA HIS A 136 -13.09 -0.29 -6.84
C HIS A 136 -12.64 -1.73 -6.54
N LEU A 137 -12.63 -2.61 -7.55
CA LEU A 137 -12.12 -3.98 -7.39
C LEU A 137 -10.61 -4.02 -7.16
N VAL A 138 -9.86 -3.08 -7.72
CA VAL A 138 -8.42 -2.94 -7.44
C VAL A 138 -8.23 -2.50 -5.98
N ASP A 139 -8.95 -1.47 -5.54
CA ASP A 139 -8.87 -0.98 -4.15
C ASP A 139 -9.16 -2.09 -3.14
N LEU A 140 -10.21 -2.89 -3.38
CA LEU A 140 -10.55 -4.03 -2.51
C LEU A 140 -9.45 -5.09 -2.49
N LYS A 141 -8.81 -5.39 -3.63
CA LYS A 141 -7.70 -6.35 -3.69
C LYS A 141 -6.48 -5.83 -2.96
N GLU A 142 -6.15 -4.56 -3.11
CA GLU A 142 -5.03 -3.92 -2.41
C GLU A 142 -5.27 -3.88 -0.90
N ALA A 143 -6.49 -3.53 -0.47
CA ALA A 143 -6.87 -3.56 0.94
C ALA A 143 -6.78 -4.98 1.51
N PHE A 144 -7.23 -5.99 0.77
CA PHE A 144 -7.15 -7.39 1.19
C PHE A 144 -5.70 -7.87 1.34
N LEU A 145 -4.85 -7.60 0.34
CA LEU A 145 -3.44 -7.99 0.37
C LEU A 145 -2.68 -7.26 1.49
N THR A 146 -2.97 -5.98 1.69
CA THR A 146 -2.42 -5.18 2.80
C THR A 146 -2.81 -5.76 4.16
N ALA A 147 -4.08 -6.12 4.33
CA ALA A 147 -4.57 -6.73 5.57
C ALA A 147 -3.90 -8.09 5.83
N GLN A 148 -3.77 -8.94 4.80
CA GLN A 148 -3.07 -10.22 4.90
C GLN A 148 -1.59 -10.05 5.26
N ALA A 149 -0.91 -9.06 4.66
CA ALA A 149 0.48 -8.76 5.01
C ALA A 149 0.61 -8.32 6.47
N ALA A 150 -0.28 -7.44 6.94
CA ALA A 150 -0.31 -7.00 8.32
C ALA A 150 -0.56 -8.15 9.32
N GLU A 151 -1.43 -9.10 8.97
CA GLU A 151 -1.66 -10.33 9.75
C GLU A 151 -0.37 -11.15 9.86
N LYS A 152 0.35 -11.37 8.75
CA LYS A 152 1.61 -12.12 8.76
C LYS A 152 2.72 -11.42 9.53
N ILE A 153 2.82 -10.09 9.43
CA ILE A 153 3.76 -9.31 10.24
C ILE A 153 3.43 -9.45 11.73
N SER A 154 2.15 -9.42 12.10
CA SER A 154 1.71 -9.59 13.49
C SER A 154 2.04 -11.00 14.01
N GLU A 155 1.80 -12.05 13.21
CA GLU A 155 2.21 -13.43 13.55
C GLU A 155 3.72 -13.54 13.77
N ILE A 156 4.52 -12.97 12.87
CA ILE A 156 5.99 -12.96 12.99
C ILE A 156 6.42 -12.22 14.25
N SER A 157 5.82 -11.05 14.53
CA SER A 157 6.13 -10.24 15.71
C SER A 157 5.97 -11.01 17.00
N VAL A 158 4.87 -11.76 17.15
CA VAL A 158 4.61 -12.61 18.34
C VAL A 158 5.66 -13.72 18.45
N HIS A 159 6.04 -14.35 17.35
CA HIS A 159 7.08 -15.38 17.36
C HIS A 159 8.46 -14.81 17.72
N THR A 160 8.79 -13.61 17.23
CA THR A 160 10.07 -12.95 17.54
C THR A 160 10.13 -12.48 18.98
N GLU A 161 9.03 -12.01 19.56
CA GLU A 161 8.96 -11.63 20.98
C GLU A 161 9.23 -12.85 21.88
N LYS A 162 8.56 -13.97 21.59
CA LYS A 162 8.81 -15.22 22.32
C LYS A 162 10.26 -15.69 22.20
N LEU A 163 10.86 -15.59 21.01
CA LEU A 163 12.26 -15.95 20.83
C LEU A 163 13.18 -15.03 21.64
N GLN A 164 12.86 -13.73 21.72
CA GLN A 164 13.59 -12.77 22.54
C GLN A 164 13.50 -13.12 24.03
N GLU A 165 12.31 -13.46 24.53
CA GLU A 165 12.11 -13.92 25.92
C GLU A 165 12.96 -15.17 26.23
N GLU A 166 12.98 -16.15 25.31
CA GLU A 166 13.80 -17.35 25.46
C GLU A 166 15.31 -17.01 25.47
N MET A 167 15.77 -16.12 24.58
CA MET A 167 17.17 -15.65 24.56
C MET A 167 17.56 -14.91 25.84
N ASP A 168 16.68 -14.05 26.36
CA ASP A 168 16.91 -13.30 27.59
C ASP A 168 16.96 -14.25 28.80
N SER A 169 16.05 -15.23 28.85
CA SER A 169 16.07 -16.29 29.88
C SER A 169 17.37 -17.10 29.85
N ILE A 170 17.85 -17.50 28.67
CA ILE A 170 19.12 -18.23 28.53
C ILE A 170 20.30 -17.34 28.98
N THR A 171 20.30 -16.07 28.56
CA THR A 171 21.36 -15.11 28.92
C THR A 171 21.42 -14.91 30.43
N GLN A 172 20.27 -14.77 31.10
CA GLN A 172 20.19 -14.68 32.55
C GLN A 172 20.74 -15.95 33.22
N GLN A 173 20.30 -17.14 32.78
CA GLN A 173 20.77 -18.42 33.32
C GLN A 173 22.29 -18.60 33.18
N LEU A 174 22.88 -18.18 32.05
CA LEU A 174 24.33 -18.22 31.84
C LEU A 174 25.07 -17.25 32.76
N SER A 175 24.52 -16.05 32.99
CA SER A 175 25.09 -15.09 33.94
C SER A 175 25.07 -15.60 35.38
N GLU A 176 23.97 -16.25 35.80
CA GLU A 176 23.87 -16.87 37.12
C GLU A 176 24.92 -17.99 37.30
N LEU A 177 25.12 -18.83 36.28
CA LEU A 177 26.14 -19.87 36.29
C LEU A 177 27.56 -19.28 36.41
N ASP A 178 27.92 -18.30 35.60
CA ASP A 178 29.25 -17.66 35.64
C ASP A 178 29.55 -17.01 37.00
N GLN A 179 28.55 -16.34 37.60
CA GLN A 179 28.68 -15.78 38.96
C GLN A 179 28.92 -16.86 40.01
N THR A 180 28.36 -18.06 39.85
CA THR A 180 28.51 -19.15 40.81
C THR A 180 29.84 -19.88 40.65
N GLU A 181 30.35 -19.99 39.42
CA GLU A 181 31.70 -20.47 39.15
C GLU A 181 32.76 -19.51 39.73
N GLN A 182 32.53 -18.20 39.66
CA GLN A 182 33.44 -17.20 40.22
C GLN A 182 33.36 -17.07 41.75
N ASN A 183 32.19 -17.25 42.36
CA ASN A 183 31.99 -17.10 43.81
C ASN A 183 32.10 -18.42 44.61
N GLY A 184 32.20 -19.58 43.95
CA GLY A 184 32.40 -20.88 44.60
C GLY A 184 31.21 -21.42 45.40
N VAL A 185 30.02 -20.80 45.29
CA VAL A 185 28.78 -21.21 45.98
C VAL A 185 27.67 -21.34 44.95
N ALA A 186 27.12 -22.55 44.80
CA ALA A 186 26.05 -22.84 43.85
C ALA A 186 24.70 -22.26 44.32
N PRO A 187 23.86 -21.70 43.43
CA PRO A 187 22.62 -21.07 43.79
C PRO A 187 21.51 -22.13 43.95
N MET A 188 20.58 -21.88 44.87
CA MET A 188 19.52 -22.82 45.24
C MET A 188 18.51 -23.11 44.12
N SER A 189 18.44 -22.28 43.07
CA SER A 189 17.53 -22.45 41.91
C SER A 189 17.98 -23.53 40.92
N LEU A 190 19.27 -23.91 40.92
CA LEU A 190 19.84 -24.91 40.00
C LEU A 190 19.78 -26.36 40.54
N ALA A 191 19.19 -26.55 41.72
CA ALA A 191 19.07 -27.87 42.34
C ALA A 191 18.40 -28.93 41.44
N PRO A 192 17.35 -28.62 40.65
CA PRO A 192 16.74 -29.61 39.75
C PRO A 192 17.62 -30.01 38.55
N LEU A 193 18.39 -29.07 38.00
CA LEU A 193 19.27 -29.28 36.83
C LEU A 193 20.54 -30.07 37.19
N LEU A 194 21.08 -29.84 38.38
CA LEU A 194 22.24 -30.58 38.90
C LEU A 194 21.88 -32.02 39.33
N ALA A 195 20.63 -32.26 39.74
CA ALA A 195 20.12 -33.58 40.09
C ALA A 195 19.90 -34.50 38.87
N ALA A 196 19.75 -33.94 37.67
CA ALA A 196 19.48 -34.69 36.44
C ALA A 196 20.74 -35.23 35.74
N ARG A 197 21.92 -35.16 36.37
CA ARG A 197 23.21 -35.48 35.74
C ARG A 197 23.36 -37.01 35.53
N PRO A 198 23.44 -37.52 34.29
CA PRO A 198 23.76 -38.92 34.05
C PRO A 198 25.21 -39.18 34.47
N SER A 199 25.45 -40.31 35.12
CA SER A 199 26.78 -40.77 35.54
C SER A 199 27.77 -40.76 34.37
N ARG A 200 28.90 -40.06 34.55
CA ARG A 200 29.99 -39.93 33.57
C ARG A 200 30.52 -41.32 33.19
N PRO A 201 30.54 -41.72 31.90
CA PRO A 201 31.19 -42.95 31.49
C PRO A 201 32.72 -42.83 31.61
N PRO A 202 33.44 -43.94 31.85
CA PRO A 202 34.87 -43.91 32.09
C PRO A 202 35.65 -43.47 30.85
N GLU A 203 36.68 -42.64 31.06
CA GLU A 203 37.58 -42.12 30.03
C GLU A 203 38.32 -43.26 29.30
N VAL A 204 38.08 -43.43 28.00
CA VAL A 204 38.90 -44.30 27.15
C VAL A 204 40.08 -43.47 26.63
N ARG A 205 41.28 -43.77 27.11
CA ARG A 205 42.53 -43.20 26.59
C ARG A 205 42.75 -43.66 25.14
N VAL A 206 42.61 -42.75 24.19
CA VAL A 206 43.03 -42.98 22.80
C VAL A 206 44.45 -42.48 22.61
N SER A 207 45.38 -43.40 22.38
CA SER A 207 46.78 -43.10 22.06
C SER A 207 46.89 -42.38 20.71
N ARG A 208 47.39 -41.13 20.74
CA ARG A 208 47.61 -40.27 19.58
C ARG A 208 48.78 -40.80 18.75
N LYS A 209 48.51 -41.40 17.58
CA LYS A 209 49.55 -41.72 16.59
C LYS A 209 49.75 -40.51 15.66
N GLN A 210 50.89 -39.87 15.82
CA GLN A 210 51.33 -38.68 15.10
C GLN A 210 51.57 -39.03 13.61
N ARG A 211 50.76 -38.48 12.70
CA ARG A 211 51.06 -38.51 11.25
C ARG A 211 51.56 -37.14 10.84
N HIS A 212 52.85 -37.07 10.53
CA HIS A 212 53.46 -35.93 9.85
C HIS A 212 52.93 -35.90 8.40
N LEU A 213 52.39 -34.77 7.98
CA LEU A 213 52.08 -34.49 6.58
C LEU A 213 53.14 -33.50 6.08
N VAL A 214 54.01 -33.96 5.19
CA VAL A 214 54.95 -33.12 4.43
C VAL A 214 54.18 -32.64 3.19
N VAL A 215 54.07 -31.33 3.02
CA VAL A 215 53.49 -30.70 1.83
C VAL A 215 54.63 -30.45 0.85
N HIS A 216 54.47 -30.92 -0.39
CA HIS A 216 55.22 -30.46 -1.56
C HIS A 216 54.22 -30.19 -2.68
#